data_AF-A0A1B8WMP7-F1
#
_entry.id   AF-A0A1B8WMP7-F1
#
_cell.length_a   1.000
_cell.length_b   1.000
_cell.length_c   1.000
_cell.angle_alpha   90.00
_cell.angle_beta   90.00
_cell.angle_gamma   90.00
#
_symmetry.space_group_name_H-M   'P 1'
#
loop_
_entity.id
_entity.type
_entity.pdbx_description
1 polymer ?
#
loop_
_entity_poly.entity_id
_entity_poly.type
_entity_poly.pdbx_seq_one_letter_code
_entity_poly.pdbx_strand_id
1 'polypeptide(L)'
;MSLKTFEHAAWANRQIFELLQQGNEPAEKPLVLFGHVLAAEQIWLARINGEDASAFPIWPEYSLEKCEELMQQNMSGYQLLFARLKAVDFNEKIAYPNSKGNLFHTAINDILTHVSLHGSYHRGQIASLIRQGGGTPINTDYIAFVRQLE
;
A
#
# COMPACT_ATOMS: atom_id res chain seq x y z
N MET A 1 -9.88 0.74 13.07
CA MET A 1 -8.41 0.77 12.91
C MET A 1 -7.89 2.17 13.20
N SER A 2 -6.69 2.32 13.76
CA SER A 2 -6.11 3.64 14.09
C SER A 2 -5.40 4.26 12.89
N LEU A 3 -5.39 5.59 12.80
CA LEU A 3 -4.56 6.37 11.86
C LEU A 3 -3.10 5.89 11.85
N LYS A 4 -2.59 5.52 13.02
CA LYS A 4 -1.24 4.98 13.23
C LYS A 4 -0.90 3.74 12.39
N THR A 5 -1.90 2.91 12.05
CA THR A 5 -1.68 1.74 11.17
C THR A 5 -1.42 2.16 9.73
N PHE A 6 -2.03 3.26 9.28
CA PHE A 6 -1.77 3.81 7.95
C PHE A 6 -0.46 4.60 7.87
N GLU A 7 -0.10 5.31 8.94
CA GLU A 7 1.22 5.92 9.06
C GLU A 7 2.32 4.85 8.98
N HIS A 8 2.13 3.71 9.66
CA HIS A 8 3.01 2.55 9.52
C HIS A 8 3.07 2.03 8.08
N ALA A 9 1.94 1.93 7.39
CA ALA A 9 1.93 1.45 6.00
C ALA A 9 2.76 2.35 5.08
N ALA A 10 2.64 3.68 5.21
CA ALA A 10 3.44 4.65 4.46
C ALA A 10 4.93 4.56 4.80
N TRP A 11 5.26 4.50 6.10
CA TRP A 11 6.64 4.30 6.57
C TRP A 11 7.24 3.01 6.00
N ALA A 12 6.52 1.90 6.07
CA ALA A 12 7.00 0.61 5.59
C ALA A 12 7.19 0.59 4.07
N ASN A 13 6.35 1.29 3.29
CA ASN A 13 6.58 1.45 1.85
C ASN A 13 7.87 2.21 1.56
N ARG A 14 8.14 3.27 2.32
CA ARG A 14 9.37 4.05 2.19
C ARG A 14 10.62 3.21 2.50
N GLN A 15 10.59 2.42 3.56
CA GLN A 15 11.69 1.50 3.88
C GLN A 15 11.99 0.51 2.75
N ILE A 16 10.94 -0.01 2.10
CA ILE A 16 11.09 -0.93 0.95
C ILE A 16 11.63 -0.20 -0.27
N PHE A 17 11.11 1.00 -0.57
CA PHE A 17 11.60 1.82 -1.68
C PHE A 17 13.10 2.12 -1.55
N GLU A 18 13.54 2.59 -0.37
CA GLU A 18 14.95 2.91 -0.10
C GLU A 18 15.84 1.66 -0.22
N LEU A 19 15.38 0.49 0.24
CA LEU A 19 16.09 -0.77 0.06
C LEU A 19 16.24 -1.16 -1.42
N LEU A 20 15.17 -1.01 -2.22
CA LEU A 20 15.20 -1.32 -3.65
C LEU A 20 16.07 -0.33 -4.43
N GLN A 21 16.11 0.94 -4.02
CA GLN A 21 16.94 1.97 -4.64
C GLN A 21 18.44 1.76 -4.40
N GLN A 22 18.83 1.20 -3.25
CA GLN A 22 20.22 0.91 -2.91
C GLN A 22 20.75 -0.39 -3.54
N GLY A 23 19.87 -1.24 -4.09
CA GLY A 23 20.27 -2.48 -4.74
C GLY A 23 21.06 -2.22 -6.02
N ASN A 24 22.23 -2.85 -6.17
CA ASN A 24 23.06 -2.73 -7.38
C ASN A 24 22.41 -3.28 -8.65
N GLU A 25 21.34 -4.10 -8.51
CA GLU A 25 20.42 -4.45 -9.59
C GLU A 25 18.99 -4.48 -9.01
N PRO A 26 17.98 -3.92 -9.71
CA PRO A 26 16.61 -4.09 -9.27
C PRO A 26 16.27 -5.57 -9.39
N ALA A 27 16.13 -6.24 -8.25
CA ALA A 27 15.55 -7.57 -8.24
C ALA A 27 14.12 -7.44 -8.82
N GLU A 28 13.94 -7.87 -10.08
CA GLU A 28 12.72 -7.63 -10.86
C GLU A 28 11.47 -8.05 -10.08
N LYS A 29 11.53 -9.19 -9.38
CA LYS A 29 10.41 -9.74 -8.61
C LYS A 29 10.02 -8.87 -7.39
N PRO A 30 10.95 -8.48 -6.48
CA PRO A 30 10.68 -7.48 -5.46
C PRO A 30 10.05 -6.18 -5.98
N LEU A 31 10.54 -5.65 -7.11
CA LEU A 31 10.01 -4.41 -7.69
C LEU A 31 8.58 -4.60 -8.20
N VAL A 32 8.28 -5.70 -8.88
CA VAL A 32 6.91 -6.03 -9.33
C VAL A 32 5.95 -6.15 -8.15
N LEU A 33 6.36 -6.81 -7.06
CA LEU A 33 5.54 -6.90 -5.85
C LEU A 33 5.33 -5.54 -5.18
N PHE A 34 6.36 -4.69 -5.17
CA PHE A 34 6.23 -3.34 -4.63
C PHE A 34 5.27 -2.49 -5.48
N GLY A 35 5.37 -2.56 -6.81
CA GLY A 35 4.43 -1.94 -7.73
C GLY A 35 2.99 -2.43 -7.50
N HIS A 36 2.79 -3.73 -7.25
CA HIS A 36 1.49 -4.29 -6.89
C HIS A 36 0.92 -3.71 -5.58
N VAL A 37 1.74 -3.56 -4.54
CA VAL A 37 1.32 -2.94 -3.27
C VAL A 37 0.83 -1.51 -3.51
N LEU A 38 1.60 -0.71 -4.25
CA LEU A 38 1.25 0.68 -4.55
C LEU A 38 0.02 0.80 -5.45
N ALA A 39 -0.14 -0.09 -6.43
CA ALA A 39 -1.33 -0.13 -7.28
C ALA A 39 -2.58 -0.52 -6.49
N ALA A 40 -2.47 -1.50 -5.58
CA ALA A 40 -3.56 -1.89 -4.70
C ALA A 40 -4.02 -0.72 -3.80
N GLU A 41 -3.06 0.02 -3.23
CA GLU A 41 -3.34 1.23 -2.44
C GLU A 41 -4.08 2.29 -3.27
N GLN A 42 -3.62 2.56 -4.49
CA GLN A 42 -4.25 3.52 -5.40
C GLN A 42 -5.68 3.09 -5.77
N ILE A 43 -5.88 1.84 -6.15
CA ILE A 43 -7.18 1.26 -6.51
C ILE A 43 -8.17 1.41 -5.36
N TRP A 44 -7.76 1.08 -4.14
CA TRP A 44 -8.64 1.19 -2.98
C TRP A 44 -8.95 2.63 -2.60
N LEU A 45 -7.98 3.53 -2.73
CA LEU A 45 -8.20 4.96 -2.51
C LEU A 45 -9.23 5.52 -3.51
N ALA A 46 -9.07 5.22 -4.80
CA ALA A 46 -10.01 5.62 -5.85
C ALA A 46 -11.43 5.09 -5.56
N ARG A 47 -11.56 3.81 -5.18
CA ARG A 47 -12.87 3.24 -4.77
C ARG A 47 -13.49 3.98 -3.60
N ILE A 48 -12.72 4.31 -2.56
CA ILE A 48 -13.21 5.09 -1.41
C ILE A 48 -13.65 6.50 -1.83
N ASN A 49 -13.02 7.09 -2.84
CA ASN A 49 -13.40 8.38 -3.40
C ASN A 49 -14.61 8.30 -4.36
N GLY A 50 -15.13 7.10 -4.66
CA GLY A 50 -16.16 6.91 -5.68
C GLY A 50 -15.66 7.11 -7.12
N GLU A 51 -14.35 7.03 -7.33
CA GLU A 51 -13.69 7.14 -8.63
C GLU A 51 -13.65 5.79 -9.35
N ASP A 52 -13.56 5.81 -10.68
CA ASP A 52 -13.39 4.61 -11.47
C ASP A 52 -11.95 4.08 -11.38
N ALA A 53 -11.81 2.90 -10.77
CA ALA A 53 -10.54 2.19 -10.63
C ALA A 53 -10.33 1.08 -11.67
N SER A 54 -11.24 0.91 -12.63
CA SER A 54 -11.21 -0.20 -13.60
C SER A 54 -10.03 -0.13 -14.58
N ALA A 55 -9.52 1.07 -14.84
CA ALA A 55 -8.38 1.31 -15.72
C ALA A 55 -7.02 1.03 -15.05
N PHE A 56 -6.97 0.89 -13.72
CA PHE A 56 -5.70 0.69 -13.03
C PHE A 56 -5.25 -0.77 -13.11
N PRO A 57 -4.01 -1.03 -13.56
CA PRO A 57 -3.47 -2.39 -13.58
C PRO A 57 -3.26 -2.91 -12.15
N ILE A 58 -3.70 -4.15 -11.90
CA ILE A 58 -3.47 -4.81 -10.60
C ILE A 58 -2.00 -5.20 -10.44
N TRP A 59 -1.39 -5.70 -11.53
CA TRP A 59 0.01 -6.14 -11.59
C TRP A 59 0.76 -5.30 -12.63
N PRO A 60 1.10 -4.04 -12.30
CA PRO A 60 1.86 -3.21 -13.20
C PRO A 60 3.34 -3.60 -13.24
N GLU A 61 3.96 -3.35 -14.39
CA GLU A 61 5.40 -3.28 -14.52
C GLU A 61 5.81 -1.81 -14.39
N TYR A 62 6.16 -1.39 -13.18
CA TYR A 62 6.58 -0.03 -12.89
C TYR A 62 8.09 0.08 -12.73
N SER A 63 8.65 1.19 -13.21
CA SER A 63 10.01 1.57 -12.87
C SER A 63 10.09 2.01 -11.40
N LEU A 64 11.31 2.12 -10.88
CA LEU A 64 11.52 2.60 -9.52
C LEU A 64 11.02 4.05 -9.36
N GLU A 65 11.27 4.91 -10.35
CA GLU A 65 10.79 6.29 -10.38
C GLU A 65 9.26 6.33 -10.34
N LYS A 66 8.60 5.44 -11.10
CA LYS A 66 7.13 5.38 -11.07
C LYS A 66 6.60 4.92 -9.72
N CYS A 67 7.29 3.98 -9.07
CA CYS A 67 6.95 3.57 -7.71
C CYS A 67 7.12 4.72 -6.71
N GLU A 68 8.16 5.54 -6.85
CA GLU A 68 8.35 6.73 -6.00
C GLU A 68 7.18 7.71 -6.14
N GLU A 69 6.82 8.06 -7.37
CA GLU A 69 5.69 8.94 -7.65
C GLU A 69 4.40 8.41 -7.03
N LEU A 70 4.10 7.12 -7.27
CA LEU A 70 2.86 6.52 -6.81
C LEU A 70 2.80 6.40 -5.29
N MET A 71 3.94 6.10 -4.65
CA MET A 71 4.05 6.10 -3.18
C MET A 71 3.73 7.47 -2.58
N GLN A 72 4.26 8.55 -3.18
CA GLN A 72 3.97 9.93 -2.72
C GLN A 72 2.51 10.33 -2.97
N GLN A 73 1.95 9.94 -4.13
CA GLN A 73 0.54 10.19 -4.47
C GLN A 73 -0.41 9.47 -3.53
N ASN A 74 -0.17 8.18 -3.27
CA ASN A 74 -0.96 7.38 -2.33
C ASN A 74 -0.90 7.98 -0.93
N MET A 75 0.30 8.28 -0.43
CA MET A 75 0.48 8.89 0.90
C MET A 75 -0.34 10.18 1.04
N SER A 76 -0.22 11.09 0.07
CA SER A 76 -0.95 12.37 0.07
C SER A 76 -2.46 12.14 -0.02
N GLY A 77 -2.91 11.22 -0.87
CA GLY A 77 -4.31 10.90 -1.05
C GLY A 77 -4.96 10.28 0.19
N TYR A 78 -4.28 9.35 0.86
CA TYR A 78 -4.74 8.81 2.14
C TYR A 78 -4.74 9.88 3.24
N GLN A 79 -3.75 10.77 3.30
CA GLN A 79 -3.75 11.88 4.25
C GLN A 79 -4.97 12.79 4.06
N LEU A 80 -5.29 13.14 2.81
CA LEU A 80 -6.49 13.92 2.49
C LEU A 80 -7.78 13.17 2.84
N LEU A 81 -7.83 11.86 2.60
CA LEU A 81 -8.94 11.00 3.02
C LEU A 81 -9.13 11.03 4.54
N PHE A 82 -8.06 10.82 5.32
CA PHE A 82 -8.14 10.86 6.77
C PHE A 82 -8.51 12.24 7.32
N ALA A 83 -8.08 13.32 6.67
CA ALA A 83 -8.42 14.68 7.06
C ALA A 83 -9.91 15.01 6.88
N ARG A 84 -10.59 14.36 5.92
CA ARG A 84 -12.03 14.57 5.67
C ARG A 84 -12.95 13.62 6.43
N LEU A 85 -12.49 12.41 6.75
CA LEU A 85 -13.31 11.39 7.43
C LEU A 85 -13.55 11.74 8.90
N LYS A 86 -14.81 11.69 9.30
CA LYS A 86 -15.25 11.71 10.70
C LYS A 86 -15.37 10.29 11.24
N ALA A 87 -15.47 10.16 12.56
CA ALA A 87 -15.61 8.85 13.22
C ALA A 87 -16.79 8.00 12.69
N VAL A 88 -17.91 8.65 12.32
CA VAL A 88 -19.09 7.96 11.77
C VAL A 88 -18.85 7.43 10.35
N ASP A 89 -18.07 8.15 9.54
CA ASP A 89 -17.83 7.83 8.13
C ASP A 89 -17.05 6.52 7.97
N PHE A 90 -16.22 6.15 8.95
CA PHE A 90 -15.48 4.88 8.92
C PHE A 90 -16.38 3.64 8.85
N ASN A 91 -17.63 3.72 9.34
CA ASN A 91 -18.59 2.62 9.29
C ASN A 91 -19.52 2.68 8.07
N GLU A 92 -19.39 3.72 7.23
CA GLU A 92 -20.13 3.84 5.99
C GLU A 92 -19.71 2.75 5.01
N LYS A 93 -20.70 2.09 4.40
CA LYS A 93 -20.46 1.13 3.32
C LYS A 93 -20.45 1.85 1.98
N ILE A 94 -19.35 1.71 1.26
CA ILE A 94 -19.24 2.21 -0.12
C ILE A 94 -19.53 1.10 -1.11
N ALA A 95 -20.13 1.46 -2.25
CA ALA A 95 -20.35 0.55 -3.37
C ALA A 95 -19.19 0.64 -4.35
N TYR A 96 -18.65 -0.51 -4.79
CA TYR A 96 -17.59 -0.54 -5.79
C TYR A 96 -17.61 -1.86 -6.60
N PRO A 97 -17.27 -1.82 -7.90
CA PRO A 97 -17.04 -3.05 -8.66
C PRO A 97 -15.66 -3.64 -8.32
N ASN A 98 -15.57 -4.96 -8.25
CA ASN A 98 -14.29 -5.65 -8.30
C ASN A 98 -13.75 -5.71 -9.75
N SER A 99 -12.56 -6.28 -9.94
CA SER A 99 -11.95 -6.43 -11.27
C SER A 99 -12.71 -7.34 -12.25
N LYS A 100 -13.73 -8.07 -11.77
CA LYS A 100 -14.63 -8.89 -12.59
C LYS A 100 -15.97 -8.18 -12.87
N GLY A 101 -16.12 -6.91 -12.47
CA GLY A 101 -17.36 -6.14 -12.61
C GLY A 101 -18.44 -6.46 -11.58
N ASN A 102 -18.18 -7.36 -10.63
CA ASN A 102 -19.15 -7.70 -9.58
C ASN A 102 -19.20 -6.57 -8.55
N LEU A 103 -20.41 -6.10 -8.23
CA LEU A 103 -20.64 -5.02 -7.27
C LEU A 103 -20.56 -5.53 -5.82
N PHE A 104 -19.79 -4.84 -4.98
CA PHE A 104 -19.67 -5.10 -3.55
C PHE A 104 -20.00 -3.85 -2.73
N HIS A 105 -20.37 -4.09 -1.47
CA HIS A 105 -20.55 -3.04 -0.46
C HIS A 105 -19.73 -3.38 0.77
N THR A 106 -18.74 -2.56 1.09
CA THR A 106 -17.82 -2.80 2.20
C THR A 106 -17.63 -1.52 3.00
N ALA A 107 -17.53 -1.65 4.32
CA ALA A 107 -17.30 -0.50 5.18
C ALA A 107 -15.90 0.08 4.94
N ILE A 108 -15.77 1.41 5.02
CA ILE A 108 -14.49 2.09 4.80
C ILE A 108 -13.42 1.55 5.75
N ASN A 109 -13.75 1.31 7.03
CA ASN A 109 -12.85 0.73 8.02
C ASN A 109 -12.30 -0.66 7.62
N ASP A 110 -13.12 -1.51 7.02
CA ASP A 110 -12.75 -2.86 6.58
C ASP A 110 -11.84 -2.79 5.35
N ILE A 111 -12.13 -1.90 4.41
CA ILE A 111 -11.27 -1.63 3.24
C ILE A 111 -9.91 -1.13 3.71
N LEU A 112 -9.91 -0.12 4.57
CA LEU A 112 -8.70 0.46 5.14
C LEU A 112 -7.87 -0.61 5.85
N THR A 113 -8.51 -1.47 6.65
CA THR A 113 -7.84 -2.60 7.32
C THR A 113 -7.26 -3.59 6.32
N HIS A 114 -8.01 -3.92 5.28
CA HIS A 114 -7.54 -4.77 4.20
C HIS A 114 -6.29 -4.19 3.52
N VAL A 115 -6.28 -2.90 3.17
CA VAL A 115 -5.12 -2.24 2.53
C VAL A 115 -3.86 -2.39 3.39
N SER A 116 -3.95 -2.10 4.70
CA SER A 116 -2.81 -2.23 5.60
C SER A 116 -2.29 -3.68 5.71
N LEU A 117 -3.19 -4.66 5.85
CA LEU A 117 -2.83 -6.07 5.97
C LEU A 117 -2.29 -6.64 4.66
N HIS A 118 -2.88 -6.26 3.52
CA HIS A 118 -2.44 -6.66 2.19
C HIS A 118 -1.03 -6.14 1.89
N GLY A 119 -0.75 -4.88 2.22
CA GLY A 119 0.59 -4.33 2.14
C GLY A 119 1.60 -5.09 3.01
N SER A 120 1.25 -5.40 4.27
CA SER A 120 2.10 -6.21 5.16
C SER A 120 2.38 -7.61 4.59
N TYR A 121 1.36 -8.29 4.07
CA TYR A 121 1.49 -9.60 3.44
C TYR A 121 2.50 -9.60 2.29
N HIS A 122 2.40 -8.66 1.36
CA HIS A 122 3.34 -8.59 0.23
C HIS A 122 4.73 -8.09 0.62
N ARG A 123 4.85 -7.20 1.61
CA ARG A 123 6.17 -6.80 2.15
C ARG A 123 6.92 -7.98 2.78
N GLY A 124 6.21 -8.93 3.39
CA GLY A 124 6.80 -10.20 3.83
C GLY A 124 7.35 -11.05 2.67
N GLN A 125 6.65 -11.07 1.53
CA GLN A 125 7.14 -11.75 0.31
C GLN A 125 8.38 -11.06 -0.27
N ILE A 126 8.38 -9.72 -0.31
CA ILE A 126 9.54 -8.92 -0.72
C ILE A 126 10.73 -9.25 0.18
N ALA A 127 10.56 -9.27 1.50
CA ALA A 127 11.62 -9.63 2.44
C ALA A 127 12.18 -11.03 2.17
N SER A 128 11.33 -12.02 1.89
CA SER A 128 11.76 -13.37 1.52
C SER A 128 12.58 -13.37 0.23
N LEU A 129 12.14 -12.65 -0.81
CA LEU A 129 12.85 -12.57 -2.09
C LEU A 129 14.20 -11.85 -1.97
N ILE A 130 14.27 -10.76 -1.20
CA ILE A 130 15.54 -10.07 -0.91
C ILE A 130 16.52 -11.03 -0.24
N ARG A 131 16.07 -11.83 0.74
CA ARG A 131 16.91 -12.83 1.40
C ARG A 131 17.39 -13.90 0.42
N GLN A 132 16.51 -14.40 -0.45
CA GLN A 132 16.85 -15.41 -1.45
C GLN A 132 17.88 -14.89 -2.47
N GLY A 133 17.84 -13.60 -2.80
CA GLY A 133 18.84 -12.93 -3.63
C GLY A 133 20.16 -12.61 -2.92
N GLY A 134 20.37 -13.08 -1.68
CA GLY A 134 21.57 -12.80 -0.89
C GLY A 134 21.59 -11.44 -0.20
N GLY A 135 20.53 -10.64 -0.33
CA GLY A 135 20.38 -9.36 0.34
C GLY A 135 19.96 -9.48 1.81
N THR A 136 19.96 -8.33 2.50
CA THR A 136 19.43 -8.20 3.87
C THR A 136 18.07 -7.52 3.82
N PRO A 137 16.97 -8.22 4.20
CA PRO A 137 15.65 -7.61 4.26
C PRO A 137 15.57 -6.52 5.32
N ILE A 138 14.77 -5.49 5.03
CA ILE A 138 14.47 -4.43 6.00
C ILE A 138 13.31 -4.86 6.91
N ASN A 139 13.41 -4.57 8.20
CA ASN A 139 12.34 -4.84 9.15
C ASN A 139 11.21 -3.83 8.93
N THR A 140 10.01 -4.33 8.61
CA THR A 140 8.80 -3.51 8.43
C THR A 140 7.71 -3.82 9.45
N ASP A 141 8.05 -4.51 10.54
CA ASP A 141 7.11 -4.82 11.60
C ASP A 141 6.60 -3.54 12.27
N TYR A 142 5.33 -3.55 12.66
CA TYR A 142 4.68 -2.40 13.29
C TYR A 142 5.39 -1.92 14.56
N ILE A 143 5.93 -2.84 15.37
CA ILE A 143 6.66 -2.47 16.59
C ILE A 143 7.98 -1.74 16.29
N ALA A 144 8.61 -2.03 15.14
CA ALA A 144 9.81 -1.32 14.72
C ALA A 144 9.48 0.15 14.40
N PHE A 145 8.38 0.39 13.69
CA PHE A 145 7.86 1.74 13.44
C PHE A 145 7.53 2.47 14.74
N VAL A 146 6.81 1.84 15.67
CA VAL A 146 6.42 2.48 16.94
C VAL A 146 7.64 2.99 17.71
N ARG A 147 8.73 2.21 17.75
CA ARG A 147 9.97 2.56 18.46
C ARG A 147 10.78 3.67 17.78
N GLN A 148 10.51 3.99 16.52
CA GLN A 148 11.15 5.11 15.81
C GLN A 148 10.43 6.45 16.05
N LEU A 149 9.25 6.42 16.67
CA LEU A 149 8.49 7.62 17.05
C LEU A 149 8.82 8.12 18.46
N GLU A 150 9.61 7.35 19.21
CA GLU A 150 10.16 7.71 20.54
C GLU A 150 11.40 8.59 20.38
#